data_AF-A0A2E6ZRT7-F1
#
_entry.id   AF-A0A2E6ZRT7-F1
#
_cell.length_a   1.000
_cell.length_b   1.000
_cell.length_c   1.000
_cell.angle_alpha   90.00
_cell.angle_beta   90.00
_cell.angle_gamma   90.00
#
_symmetry.space_group_name_H-M   'P 1'
#
loop_
_entity.id
_entity.type
_entity.pdbx_description
1 polymer ?
#
loop_
_entity_poly.entity_id
_entity_poly.type
_entity_poly.pdbx_seq_one_letter_code
_entity_poly.pdbx_strand_id
1 'polypeptide(L)' 'MTARQFWIRAPGVGEIREGALPGAGPDSVMVETRFSGISRGTEALVFRGEVPPSEYLRMRAPFQ' A
#
# COMPACT_ATOMS: atom_id res chain seq x y z
N MET A 1 3.21 -13.40 -12.38
CA MET A 1 2.29 -12.34 -12.86
C MET A 1 2.86 -11.00 -12.43
N THR A 2 2.66 -9.93 -13.20
CA THR A 2 3.01 -8.56 -12.79
C THR A 2 1.75 -7.76 -12.49
N ALA A 3 1.87 -6.77 -11.61
CA ALA A 3 0.80 -5.81 -11.35
C ALA A 3 1.35 -4.42 -11.12
N ARG A 4 0.51 -3.42 -11.36
CA ARG A 4 0.79 -2.01 -11.07
C ARG A 4 0.54 -1.75 -9.58
N GLN A 5 1.50 -1.13 -8.93
CA GLN A 5 1.50 -0.85 -7.49
C GLN A 5 1.78 0.64 -7.28
N PHE A 6 1.03 1.28 -6.40
CA PHE A 6 1.31 2.66 -5.97
C PHE A 6 2.25 2.66 -4.77
N TRP A 7 3.34 3.41 -4.86
CA TRP A 7 4.39 3.53 -3.84
C TRP A 7 4.54 4.98 -3.40
N ILE A 8 4.73 5.20 -2.10
CA ILE A 8 5.09 6.49 -1.52
C ILE A 8 6.60 6.51 -1.34
N ARG A 9 7.30 7.37 -2.10
CA ARG A 9 8.77 7.44 -2.09
C ARG A 9 9.33 8.44 -1.10
N ALA A 10 8.55 9.47 -0.85
CA ALA A 10 8.77 10.52 0.11
C ALA A 10 7.41 11.13 0.46
N PRO A 11 7.29 11.88 1.57
CA PRO A 11 6.10 12.67 1.86
C PRO A 11 5.62 13.46 0.63
N GLY A 12 4.38 13.24 0.22
CA GLY A 12 3.76 13.91 -0.93
C GLY A 12 4.19 13.40 -2.31
N VAL A 13 5.04 12.38 -2.40
CA VAL A 13 5.60 11.87 -3.66
C VAL A 13 5.19 10.42 -3.88
N GLY A 14 4.24 10.23 -4.79
CA GLY A 14 3.75 8.93 -5.22
C GLY A 14 4.31 8.51 -6.58
N GLU A 15 4.41 7.21 -6.82
CA GLU A 15 4.75 6.65 -8.12
C GLU A 15 3.98 5.35 -8.35
N ILE A 16 3.74 5.01 -9.62
CA ILE A 16 3.21 3.70 -9.99
C ILE A 16 4.32 2.88 -10.61
N ARG A 17 4.53 1.67 -10.08
CA ARG A 17 5.53 0.72 -10.55
C ARG A 17 4.89 -0.59 -10.97
N GLU A 18 5.46 -1.26 -11.95
CA GLU A 18 5.17 -2.67 -12.19
C GLU A 18 6.03 -3.54 -11.28
N GLY A 19 5.40 -4.49 -10.61
CA GLY A 19 6.07 -5.43 -9.71
C GLY A 19 5.56 -6.85 -9.89
N ALA A 20 6.41 -7.83 -9.61
CA ALA A 20 6.00 -9.22 -9.58
C ALA A 20 5.04 -9.45 -8.41
N LEU A 21 3.94 -10.17 -8.66
CA LEU A 21 3.05 -10.66 -7.62
C LEU A 21 3.46 -12.09 -7.24
N PRO A 22 3.76 -12.36 -5.96
CA PRO A 22 3.96 -13.73 -5.50
C PRO A 22 2.67 -14.54 -5.71
N GLY A 23 2.83 -15.84 -5.97
CA GLY A 23 1.69 -16.74 -6.06
C GLY A 23 0.94 -16.80 -4.73
N ALA A 24 -0.37 -16.98 -4.78
CA ALA A 24 -1.17 -17.21 -3.59
C ALA A 24 -0.74 -18.54 -2.94
N GLY A 25 -0.37 -18.48 -1.65
CA GLY A 25 -0.14 -19.66 -0.82
C GLY A 25 -1.44 -20.33 -0.38
N PRO A 26 -1.37 -21.45 0.36
CA PRO A 26 -2.53 -22.28 0.71
C PRO A 26 -3.68 -21.53 1.39
N ASP A 27 -3.36 -20.49 2.18
CA ASP A 27 -4.33 -19.72 2.97
C ASP A 27 -4.65 -18.35 2.36
N SER A 28 -4.36 -18.14 1.08
CA SER A 28 -4.57 -16.86 0.39
C SER A 28 -5.21 -17.05 -0.98
N VAL A 29 -5.84 -16.00 -1.48
CA VAL A 29 -6.43 -15.98 -2.82
C VAL A 29 -5.86 -14.82 -3.63
N MET A 30 -5.75 -15.02 -4.94
CA MET A 30 -5.40 -13.96 -5.87
C MET A 30 -6.66 -13.19 -6.25
N VAL A 31 -6.61 -11.86 -6.17
CA VAL A 31 -7.71 -10.98 -6.57
C VAL A 31 -7.26 -9.97 -7.63
N GLU A 32 -8.16 -9.64 -8.54
CA GLU A 32 -7.98 -8.53 -9.47
C GLU A 32 -8.78 -7.32 -8.96
N THR A 33 -8.10 -6.36 -8.34
CA THR A 33 -8.73 -5.13 -7.84
C THR A 33 -9.23 -4.28 -9.00
N ARG A 34 -10.56 -4.16 -9.15
CA ARG A 34 -11.18 -3.29 -10.16
C ARG A 34 -11.13 -1.81 -9.77
N PHE A 35 -11.32 -1.53 -8.48
CA PHE A 35 -11.34 -0.18 -7.91
C PHE A 35 -10.75 -0.21 -6.50
N SER A 36 -10.07 0.87 -6.13
CA SER A 36 -9.60 1.12 -4.75
C SER A 36 -10.30 2.33 -4.17
N GLY A 37 -10.75 2.25 -2.92
CA GLY A 37 -11.23 3.40 -2.18
C GLY A 37 -10.06 4.13 -1.51
N ILE A 38 -10.03 5.46 -1.61
CA ILE A 38 -9.04 6.28 -0.93
C ILE A 38 -9.68 6.97 0.28
N SER A 39 -9.15 6.71 1.47
CA SER A 39 -9.56 7.35 2.72
C SER A 39 -8.96 8.75 2.85
N ARG A 40 -9.81 9.75 3.08
CA ARG A 40 -9.35 11.14 3.27
C ARG A 40 -8.46 11.33 4.51
N GLY A 41 -8.63 10.49 5.54
CA GLY A 41 -7.91 10.59 6.81
C GLY A 41 -6.58 9.83 6.80
N THR A 42 -6.66 8.51 7.00
CA THR A 42 -5.50 7.64 7.21
C THR A 42 -4.51 7.68 6.05
N GLU A 43 -4.96 7.50 4.82
CA GLU A 43 -4.04 7.51 3.67
C GLU A 43 -3.44 8.88 3.42
N ALA A 44 -4.15 9.96 3.74
CA ALA A 44 -3.60 11.30 3.61
C ALA A 44 -2.50 11.56 4.66
N LEU A 45 -2.64 11.03 5.89
CA LEU A 45 -1.57 11.05 6.90
C LEU A 45 -0.35 10.25 6.45
N VAL A 46 -0.55 9.04 5.93
CA VAL A 46 0.54 8.19 5.42
C VAL A 46 1.23 8.87 4.24
N PHE A 47 0.47 9.39 3.28
CA PHE A 47 1.00 10.08 2.10
C PHE A 47 1.83 11.32 2.45
N ARG A 48 1.41 12.10 3.45
CA ARG A 48 2.16 13.28 3.93
C ARG A 48 3.28 12.94 4.93
N GLY A 49 3.46 11.67 5.29
CA GLY A 49 4.46 11.29 6.30
C GLY A 49 4.12 11.79 7.72
N GLU A 50 2.84 11.99 8.02
CA GLU A 50 2.33 12.57 9.27
C GLU A 50 1.82 11.52 10.26
N VAL A 51 2.10 10.23 10.02
CA VAL A 51 1.76 9.18 10.98
C VAL A 51 2.57 9.42 12.28
N PRO A 52 1.93 9.43 13.47
CA PRO A 52 2.66 9.58 14.72
C PRO A 52 3.62 8.40 14.96
N PRO A 53 4.82 8.62 15.54
CA PRO A 53 5.76 7.53 15.81
C PRO A 53 5.20 6.39 16.67
N SER A 54 4.28 6.71 17.61
CA SER A 54 3.59 5.70 18.43
C SER A 54 2.72 4.73 17.62
N GLU A 55 2.35 5.11 16.40
CA GLU A 55 1.46 4.36 15.53
C GLU A 55 2.19 3.53 14.47
N TYR A 56 3.51 3.70 14.30
CA TYR A 56 4.26 3.03 13.23
C TYR A 56 4.11 1.51 13.25
N LEU A 57 4.14 0.90 14.45
CA LEU A 57 3.97 -0.55 14.57
C LEU A 57 2.55 -1.00 14.23
N ARG A 58 1.54 -0.20 14.53
CA ARG A 58 0.13 -0.53 14.28
C ARG A 58 -0.26 -0.30 12.83
N MET A 59 0.29 0.74 12.21
CA MET A 59 -0.06 1.20 10.86
C MET A 59 0.88 0.71 9.77
N ARG A 60 1.82 -0.20 10.08
CA ARG A 60 2.67 -0.84 9.06
C ARG A 60 1.80 -1.62 8.07
N ALA A 61 2.04 -1.45 6.77
CA ALA A 61 1.44 -2.29 5.75
C ALA A 61 2.17 -3.65 5.77
N PRO A 62 1.51 -4.77 6.12
CA PRO A 62 2.19 -6.05 6.34
C PRO A 62 2.69 -6.72 5.05
N PHE A 63 2.23 -6.24 3.89
CA PHE A 63 2.56 -6.76 2.56
C PHE A 63 3.30 -5.71 1.70
N GLN A 64 3.80 -4.63 2.30
CA GLN A 64 4.67 -3.62 1.65
C GLN A 64 6.01 -3.52 2.37
#